data_AF-A0A523KC55-F1
#
_entry.id   AF-A0A523KC55-F1
#
_cell.length_a   1.000
_cell.length_b   1.000
_cell.length_c   1.000
_cell.angle_alpha   90.00
_cell.angle_beta   90.00
_cell.angle_gamma   90.00
#
_symmetry.space_group_name_H-M   'P 1'
#
loop_
_entity.id
_entity.type
_entity.pdbx_description
1 polymer ?
#
loop_
_entity_poly.entity_id
_entity_poly.type
_entity_poly.pdbx_seq_one_letter_code
_entity_poly.pdbx_strand_id
1 'polypeptide(L)'
;MSIFEVNRRIKARPSVVWKIISDHENYVEVAPNIVKLEKLSEGTPGMICRLHHKSGRTWEEKCIDWQENKSFTMKIISSGYPLPVKRMVRTFSMREDPLNILLTLKFEYTPKYAIFGGILNKLHILPILKIYSHQLMDNLVAKINDTEWGYHVTAAIIIKQKNMGIVTISPEMTSTDANKFRAEHRIGYLMVVDENKRIVGVLSERDIVNAISKNGYEIMEKPVSEIMTRNVITCKLDDNLQKLMSIMTEQRFRHLPVIDGDQLMGVVSIGDVVKARMDELEKESRAMHNYIKDRRWRELSLQIGRGGAAAEYDKLDNTI
;
A
#
# COMPACT_ATOMS: atom_id res chain seq x y z
N MET A 1 -29.45 -24.34 9.90
CA MET A 1 -28.75 -23.18 9.32
C MET A 1 -27.26 -23.43 9.46
N SER A 2 -26.48 -23.25 8.39
CA SER A 2 -25.04 -23.53 8.36
C SER A 2 -24.26 -22.22 8.35
N ILE A 3 -23.12 -22.21 9.05
CA ILE A 3 -22.22 -21.06 9.15
C ILE A 3 -20.84 -21.50 8.68
N PHE A 4 -20.18 -20.66 7.89
CA PHE A 4 -18.79 -20.81 7.49
C PHE A 4 -18.11 -19.45 7.56
N GLU A 5 -16.92 -19.38 8.15
CA GLU A 5 -16.17 -18.13 8.26
C GLU A 5 -14.68 -18.33 7.98
N VAL A 6 -14.06 -17.28 7.47
CA VAL A 6 -12.61 -17.15 7.31
C VAL A 6 -12.16 -15.83 7.91
N ASN A 7 -11.05 -15.89 8.62
CA ASN A 7 -10.43 -14.74 9.27
C ASN A 7 -9.05 -14.49 8.66
N ARG A 8 -8.66 -13.22 8.56
CA ARG A 8 -7.30 -12.77 8.25
C ARG A 8 -6.91 -11.65 9.21
N ARG A 9 -5.69 -11.69 9.72
CA ARG A 9 -5.06 -10.56 10.41
C ARG A 9 -4.30 -9.75 9.37
N ILE A 10 -4.58 -8.45 9.33
CA ILE A 10 -4.04 -7.53 8.34
C ILE A 10 -3.41 -6.37 9.09
N LYS A 11 -2.19 -5.99 8.71
CA LYS A 11 -1.50 -4.84 9.30
C LYS A 11 -1.69 -3.63 8.39
N ALA A 12 -2.79 -2.94 8.58
CA ALA A 12 -3.22 -1.80 7.77
C ALA A 12 -4.04 -0.82 8.63
N ARG A 13 -4.28 0.39 8.15
CA ARG A 13 -5.19 1.36 8.76
C ARG A 13 -6.65 0.92 8.54
N PRO A 14 -7.53 1.09 9.55
CA PRO A 14 -8.94 0.71 9.43
C PRO A 14 -9.64 1.35 8.24
N SER A 15 -9.35 2.62 7.96
CA SER A 15 -9.93 3.37 6.84
C SER A 15 -9.54 2.80 5.46
N VAL A 16 -8.32 2.29 5.30
CA VAL A 16 -7.86 1.69 4.03
C VAL A 16 -8.51 0.34 3.83
N VAL A 17 -8.53 -0.51 4.87
CA VAL A 17 -9.22 -1.81 4.80
C VAL A 17 -10.68 -1.59 4.47
N TRP A 18 -11.36 -0.65 5.16
CA TRP A 18 -12.77 -0.37 4.96
C TRP A 18 -13.05 0.03 3.53
N LYS A 19 -12.34 1.05 3.04
CA LYS A 19 -12.45 1.53 1.66
C LYS A 19 -12.35 0.40 0.63
N ILE A 20 -11.42 -0.54 0.82
CA ILE A 20 -11.18 -1.63 -0.16
C ILE A 20 -12.25 -2.72 -0.07
N ILE A 21 -12.62 -3.16 1.13
CA ILE A 21 -13.61 -4.24 1.26
C ILE A 21 -15.02 -3.76 0.90
N SER A 22 -15.29 -2.46 1.07
CA SER A 22 -16.59 -1.84 0.78
C SER A 22 -16.67 -1.28 -0.65
N ASP A 23 -15.60 -1.40 -1.44
CA ASP A 23 -15.56 -0.96 -2.84
C ASP A 23 -16.32 -1.97 -3.72
N HIS A 24 -17.62 -1.74 -3.84
CA HIS A 24 -18.48 -2.58 -4.65
C HIS A 24 -18.24 -2.41 -6.16
N GLU A 25 -17.77 -1.23 -6.60
CA GLU A 25 -17.53 -0.95 -8.02
C GLU A 25 -16.34 -1.76 -8.53
N ASN A 26 -15.28 -1.84 -7.74
CA ASN A 26 -14.06 -2.59 -8.07
C ASN A 26 -14.01 -3.98 -7.43
N TYR A 27 -15.14 -4.49 -6.95
CA TYR A 27 -15.22 -5.84 -6.36
C TYR A 27 -14.78 -6.92 -7.34
N VAL A 28 -14.99 -6.71 -8.64
CA VAL A 28 -14.59 -7.65 -9.72
C VAL A 28 -13.08 -7.89 -9.74
N GLU A 29 -12.26 -6.92 -9.30
CA GLU A 29 -10.80 -7.05 -9.29
C GLU A 29 -10.31 -8.06 -8.25
N VAL A 30 -11.06 -8.22 -7.15
CA VAL A 30 -10.68 -9.09 -6.03
C VAL A 30 -11.51 -10.38 -5.97
N ALA A 31 -12.72 -10.37 -6.53
CA ALA A 31 -13.67 -11.47 -6.43
C ALA A 31 -13.37 -12.60 -7.43
N PRO A 32 -13.00 -13.81 -6.96
CA PRO A 32 -12.70 -14.92 -7.86
C PRO A 32 -13.89 -15.27 -8.74
N ASN A 33 -13.65 -15.42 -10.04
CA ASN A 33 -14.62 -15.89 -11.03
C ASN A 33 -15.81 -14.96 -11.28
N ILE A 34 -15.83 -13.76 -10.70
CA ILE A 34 -16.78 -12.70 -11.07
C ILE A 34 -16.15 -11.93 -12.22
N VAL A 35 -16.91 -11.73 -13.30
CA VAL A 35 -16.42 -11.04 -14.51
C VAL A 35 -17.05 -9.65 -14.68
N LYS A 36 -18.18 -9.40 -14.02
CA LYS A 36 -18.88 -8.12 -14.06
C LYS A 36 -19.75 -7.96 -12.82
N LEU A 37 -19.85 -6.73 -12.34
CA LEU A 37 -20.82 -6.30 -11.34
C LEU A 37 -21.59 -5.09 -11.87
N GLU A 38 -22.92 -5.13 -11.79
CA GLU A 38 -23.81 -4.02 -12.16
C GLU A 38 -24.54 -3.54 -10.92
N LYS A 39 -24.49 -2.23 -10.65
CA LYS A 39 -25.27 -1.62 -9.57
C LYS A 39 -26.67 -1.30 -10.10
N LEU A 40 -27.70 -1.93 -9.53
CA LEU A 40 -29.09 -1.77 -9.95
C LEU A 40 -29.84 -0.72 -9.12
N SER A 41 -29.36 -0.42 -7.91
CA SER A 41 -29.92 0.63 -7.05
C SER A 41 -28.87 1.27 -6.16
N GLU A 42 -29.14 2.49 -5.73
CA GLU A 42 -28.32 3.25 -4.78
C GLU A 42 -28.69 2.97 -3.31
N GLY A 43 -27.85 3.44 -2.40
CA GLY A 43 -28.10 3.50 -0.95
C GLY A 43 -27.52 2.36 -0.11
N THR A 44 -26.97 2.66 1.06
CA THR A 44 -26.42 1.67 1.99
C THR A 44 -26.99 1.90 3.40
N PRO A 45 -27.82 0.97 3.95
CA PRO A 45 -28.31 -0.28 3.34
C PRO A 45 -29.37 -0.04 2.25
N GLY A 46 -29.61 -1.05 1.40
CA GLY A 46 -30.63 -1.00 0.35
C GLY A 46 -30.12 -1.28 -1.07
N MET A 47 -28.83 -1.04 -1.33
CA MET A 47 -28.16 -1.24 -2.62
C MET A 47 -28.38 -2.65 -3.14
N ILE A 48 -28.72 -2.77 -4.41
CA ILE A 48 -28.82 -4.04 -5.14
C ILE A 48 -27.72 -4.07 -6.20
N CYS A 49 -26.97 -5.17 -6.22
CA CYS A 49 -25.96 -5.44 -7.23
C CYS A 49 -26.29 -6.74 -7.96
N ARG A 50 -26.04 -6.78 -9.26
CA ARG A 50 -26.06 -7.99 -10.07
C ARG A 50 -24.64 -8.43 -10.36
N LEU A 51 -24.35 -9.71 -10.11
CA LEU A 51 -23.03 -10.31 -10.33
C LEU A 51 -23.10 -11.29 -11.48
N HIS A 52 -22.11 -11.23 -12.36
CA HIS A 52 -21.93 -12.16 -13.48
C HIS A 52 -20.73 -13.05 -13.21
N HIS A 53 -20.92 -14.36 -13.25
CA HIS A 53 -19.87 -15.35 -13.02
C HIS A 53 -19.34 -15.90 -14.34
N LYS A 54 -18.05 -16.29 -14.36
CA LYS A 54 -17.38 -16.82 -15.56
C LYS A 54 -18.07 -18.04 -16.20
N SER A 55 -18.93 -18.73 -15.46
CA SER A 55 -19.74 -19.84 -15.98
C SER A 55 -21.01 -19.40 -16.73
N GLY A 56 -21.21 -18.09 -16.94
CA GLY A 56 -22.42 -17.51 -17.53
C GLY A 56 -23.61 -17.36 -16.56
N ARG A 57 -23.47 -17.78 -15.29
CA ARG A 57 -24.52 -17.60 -14.28
C ARG A 57 -24.55 -16.17 -13.76
N THR A 58 -25.74 -15.68 -13.44
CA THR A 58 -25.96 -14.31 -12.95
C THR A 58 -26.92 -14.33 -11.77
N TRP A 59 -26.64 -13.56 -10.72
CA TRP A 59 -27.55 -13.40 -9.57
C TRP A 59 -27.52 -11.98 -9.02
N GLU A 60 -28.47 -11.69 -8.14
CA GLU A 60 -28.62 -10.38 -7.50
C GLU A 60 -28.44 -10.52 -6.00
N GLU A 61 -27.74 -9.55 -5.42
CA GLU A 61 -27.49 -9.41 -3.99
C GLU A 61 -27.98 -8.05 -3.52
N LYS A 62 -28.61 -8.02 -2.34
CA LYS A 62 -29.05 -6.80 -1.66
C LYS A 62 -28.21 -6.56 -0.41
N CYS A 63 -27.73 -5.34 -0.23
CA CYS A 63 -27.16 -4.86 1.02
C CYS A 63 -28.27 -4.72 2.06
N ILE A 64 -28.22 -5.53 3.12
CA ILE A 64 -29.25 -5.58 4.18
C ILE A 64 -28.78 -4.97 5.50
N ASP A 65 -27.48 -4.76 5.67
CA ASP A 65 -26.87 -4.10 6.82
C ASP A 65 -25.62 -3.35 6.36
N TRP A 66 -25.42 -2.15 6.91
CA TRP A 66 -24.26 -1.31 6.66
C TRP A 66 -23.88 -0.56 7.94
N GLN A 67 -22.68 -0.83 8.43
CA GLN A 67 -22.08 -0.16 9.57
C GLN A 67 -20.72 0.35 9.15
N GLU A 68 -20.65 1.65 8.90
CA GLU A 68 -19.46 2.35 8.43
C GLU A 68 -18.23 1.98 9.29
N ASN A 69 -17.11 1.64 8.64
CA ASN A 69 -15.85 1.19 9.25
C ASN A 69 -15.96 -0.05 10.16
N LYS A 70 -17.04 -0.84 10.06
CA LYS A 70 -17.24 -2.02 10.92
C LYS A 70 -17.66 -3.25 10.12
N SER A 71 -18.78 -3.18 9.41
CA SER A 71 -19.32 -4.34 8.71
C SER A 71 -20.34 -3.98 7.66
N PHE A 72 -20.53 -4.85 6.68
CA PHE A 72 -21.68 -4.81 5.79
C PHE A 72 -22.12 -6.22 5.43
N THR A 73 -23.40 -6.36 5.10
CA THR A 73 -24.01 -7.66 4.81
C THR A 73 -24.76 -7.66 3.49
N MET A 74 -24.42 -8.62 2.63
CA MET A 74 -25.06 -8.88 1.35
C MET A 74 -25.90 -10.16 1.42
N LYS A 75 -27.14 -10.08 0.96
CA LYS A 75 -28.07 -11.22 0.88
C LYS A 75 -28.41 -11.51 -0.56
N ILE A 76 -28.32 -12.79 -0.95
CA ILE A 76 -28.76 -13.22 -2.28
C ILE A 76 -30.29 -13.14 -2.35
N ILE A 77 -30.81 -12.49 -3.39
CA ILE A 77 -32.25 -12.27 -3.59
C ILE A 77 -32.81 -12.91 -4.87
N SER A 78 -31.97 -13.53 -5.71
CA SER A 78 -32.41 -14.22 -6.93
C SER A 78 -31.86 -15.66 -7.05
N SER A 79 -32.43 -16.44 -7.98
CA SER A 79 -32.23 -17.90 -8.08
C SER A 79 -30.95 -18.34 -8.80
N GLY A 80 -30.19 -17.42 -9.40
CA GLY A 80 -29.07 -17.75 -10.29
C GLY A 80 -27.72 -18.03 -9.61
N TYR A 81 -27.68 -18.10 -8.28
CA TYR A 81 -26.45 -18.36 -7.54
C TYR A 81 -25.86 -19.75 -7.85
N PRO A 82 -24.53 -19.91 -8.00
CA PRO A 82 -23.93 -21.19 -8.39
C PRO A 82 -24.16 -22.35 -7.40
N LEU A 83 -24.28 -22.06 -6.10
CA LEU A 83 -24.40 -23.09 -5.06
C LEU A 83 -25.85 -23.51 -4.78
N PRO A 84 -26.12 -24.78 -4.43
CA PRO A 84 -27.45 -25.30 -4.16
C PRO A 84 -27.97 -24.90 -2.76
N VAL A 85 -28.24 -23.61 -2.57
CA VAL A 85 -28.70 -23.01 -1.31
C VAL A 85 -30.08 -22.36 -1.46
N LYS A 86 -30.93 -22.48 -0.43
CA LYS A 86 -32.21 -21.77 -0.31
C LYS A 86 -32.02 -20.32 0.11
N ARG A 87 -31.03 -20.07 0.97
CA ARG A 87 -30.68 -18.76 1.50
C ARG A 87 -29.17 -18.68 1.64
N MET A 88 -28.59 -17.53 1.32
CA MET A 88 -27.19 -17.20 1.52
C MET A 88 -27.08 -15.73 1.90
N VAL A 89 -26.33 -15.48 2.97
CA VAL A 89 -25.97 -14.15 3.47
C VAL A 89 -24.46 -14.13 3.66
N ARG A 90 -23.80 -13.10 3.14
CA ARG A 90 -22.36 -12.85 3.24
C ARG A 90 -22.14 -11.58 4.04
N THR A 91 -21.36 -11.66 5.11
CA THR A 91 -20.98 -10.52 5.93
C THR A 91 -19.47 -10.34 5.90
N PHE A 92 -19.04 -9.13 5.53
CA PHE A 92 -17.69 -8.67 5.83
C PHE A 92 -17.75 -7.88 7.13
N SER A 93 -16.81 -8.14 8.02
CA SER A 93 -16.65 -7.37 9.25
C SER A 93 -15.18 -7.20 9.60
N MET A 94 -14.85 -6.08 10.21
CA MET A 94 -13.53 -5.81 10.73
C MET A 94 -13.59 -5.45 12.20
N ARG A 95 -12.56 -5.85 12.93
CA ARG A 95 -12.33 -5.43 14.31
C ARG A 95 -10.88 -5.03 14.47
N GLU A 96 -10.66 -3.90 15.13
CA GLU A 96 -9.33 -3.49 15.56
C GLU A 96 -8.83 -4.41 16.69
N ASP A 97 -7.63 -4.94 16.49
CA ASP A 97 -6.81 -5.68 17.45
C ASP A 97 -5.59 -4.76 17.69
N PRO A 98 -5.01 -4.59 18.89
CA PRO A 98 -4.09 -3.48 19.22
C PRO A 98 -2.89 -3.21 18.28
N LEU A 99 -2.58 -4.12 17.35
CA LEU A 99 -1.57 -3.95 16.30
C LEU A 99 -2.03 -4.38 14.89
N ASN A 100 -3.27 -4.82 14.69
CA ASN A 100 -3.77 -5.39 13.43
C ASN A 100 -5.29 -5.16 13.27
N ILE A 101 -5.79 -5.45 12.08
CA ILE A 101 -7.22 -5.59 11.81
C ILE A 101 -7.54 -7.07 11.63
N LEU A 102 -8.50 -7.56 12.40
CA LEU A 102 -9.10 -8.86 12.17
C LEU A 102 -10.22 -8.68 11.14
N LEU A 103 -9.94 -9.03 9.89
CA LEU A 103 -10.94 -9.09 8.82
C LEU A 103 -11.59 -10.47 8.82
N THR A 104 -12.92 -10.47 8.89
CA THR A 104 -13.75 -11.67 8.89
C THR A 104 -14.70 -11.65 7.71
N LEU A 105 -14.71 -12.75 6.96
CA LEU A 105 -15.70 -13.05 5.93
C LEU A 105 -16.56 -14.22 6.42
N LYS A 106 -17.83 -13.95 6.69
CA LYS A 106 -18.80 -14.91 7.23
C LYS A 106 -19.90 -15.20 6.21
N PHE A 107 -20.25 -16.47 6.05
CA PHE A 107 -21.36 -16.96 5.25
C PHE A 107 -22.39 -17.65 6.14
N GLU A 108 -23.65 -17.26 6.03
CA GLU A 108 -24.79 -17.90 6.68
C GLU A 108 -25.76 -18.42 5.62
N TYR A 109 -25.99 -19.73 5.57
CA TYR A 109 -26.75 -20.34 4.50
C TYR A 109 -27.58 -21.55 4.91
N THR A 110 -28.52 -21.91 4.03
CA THR A 110 -29.36 -23.09 4.18
C THR A 110 -29.29 -23.93 2.90
N PRO A 111 -28.77 -25.17 2.94
CA PRO A 111 -28.75 -26.06 1.78
C PRO A 111 -30.17 -26.34 1.24
N LYS A 112 -30.31 -26.52 -0.08
CA LYS A 112 -31.62 -26.72 -0.73
C LYS A 112 -32.30 -28.04 -0.37
N TYR A 113 -31.52 -29.11 -0.20
CA TYR A 113 -32.02 -30.47 0.06
C TYR A 113 -31.71 -30.89 1.50
N ALA A 114 -32.56 -30.48 2.45
CA ALA A 114 -32.33 -30.66 3.89
C ALA A 114 -32.25 -32.14 4.34
N ILE A 115 -32.84 -33.08 3.59
CA ILE A 115 -32.92 -34.52 3.92
C ILE A 115 -31.54 -35.23 3.73
N PHE A 116 -30.72 -34.75 2.79
CA PHE A 116 -29.31 -35.13 2.62
C PHE A 116 -28.36 -33.97 2.98
N GLY A 117 -28.87 -33.00 3.75
CA GLY A 117 -28.25 -31.69 3.91
C GLY A 117 -26.85 -31.73 4.50
N GLY A 118 -26.57 -32.67 5.41
CA GLY A 118 -25.23 -32.85 6.00
C GLY A 118 -24.17 -33.30 4.98
N ILE A 119 -24.53 -34.24 4.11
CA ILE A 119 -23.63 -34.80 3.08
C ILE A 119 -23.40 -33.79 1.96
N LEU A 120 -24.48 -33.18 1.44
CA LEU A 120 -24.40 -32.13 0.42
C LEU A 120 -23.57 -30.92 0.91
N ASN A 121 -23.74 -30.56 2.18
CA ASN A 121 -22.98 -29.46 2.78
C ASN A 121 -21.48 -29.76 2.83
N LYS A 122 -21.10 -30.94 3.32
CA LYS A 122 -19.69 -31.34 3.47
C LYS A 122 -18.99 -31.58 2.13
N LEU A 123 -19.66 -32.20 1.15
CA LEU A 123 -19.03 -32.63 -0.10
C LEU A 123 -19.06 -31.58 -1.21
N HIS A 124 -20.05 -30.67 -1.22
CA HIS A 124 -20.21 -29.71 -2.33
C HIS A 124 -20.12 -28.25 -1.88
N ILE A 125 -20.88 -27.83 -0.85
CA ILE A 125 -20.97 -26.41 -0.50
C ILE A 125 -19.71 -25.92 0.22
N LEU A 126 -19.29 -26.60 1.29
CA LEU A 126 -18.16 -26.18 2.10
C LEU A 126 -16.82 -26.14 1.33
N PRO A 127 -16.47 -27.11 0.47
CA PRO A 127 -15.23 -27.05 -0.30
C PRO A 127 -15.18 -25.84 -1.24
N ILE A 128 -16.29 -25.56 -1.94
CA ILE A 128 -16.36 -24.42 -2.85
C ILE A 128 -16.29 -23.10 -2.08
N LEU A 129 -17.03 -22.98 -0.98
CA LEU A 129 -16.97 -21.80 -0.11
C LEU A 129 -15.56 -21.59 0.45
N LYS A 130 -14.87 -22.65 0.89
CA LYS A 130 -13.49 -22.57 1.36
C LYS A 130 -12.56 -22.04 0.28
N ILE A 131 -12.57 -22.62 -0.92
CA ILE A 131 -11.69 -22.19 -2.01
C ILE A 131 -11.96 -20.73 -2.36
N TYR A 132 -13.23 -20.38 -2.59
CA TYR A 132 -13.63 -19.03 -2.93
C TYR A 132 -13.25 -18.02 -1.85
N SER A 133 -13.55 -18.31 -0.58
CA SER A 133 -13.29 -17.40 0.52
C SER A 133 -11.79 -17.18 0.74
N HIS A 134 -10.96 -18.22 0.59
CA HIS A 134 -9.51 -18.06 0.74
C HIS A 134 -8.96 -17.23 -0.40
N GLN A 135 -9.33 -17.50 -1.65
CA GLN A 135 -8.89 -16.70 -2.80
C GLN A 135 -9.33 -15.24 -2.71
N LEU A 136 -10.59 -14.98 -2.36
CA LEU A 136 -11.09 -13.62 -2.16
C LEU A 136 -10.34 -12.89 -1.05
N MET A 137 -10.14 -13.56 0.10
CA MET A 137 -9.41 -12.97 1.22
C MET A 137 -7.94 -12.70 0.87
N ASP A 138 -7.28 -13.60 0.14
CA ASP A 138 -5.89 -13.41 -0.28
C ASP A 138 -5.77 -12.26 -1.30
N ASN A 139 -6.69 -12.15 -2.26
CA ASN A 139 -6.76 -11.03 -3.20
C ASN A 139 -7.02 -9.69 -2.50
N LEU A 140 -7.95 -9.67 -1.53
CA LEU A 140 -8.22 -8.49 -0.71
C LEU A 140 -6.99 -8.08 0.09
N VAL A 141 -6.31 -9.03 0.75
CA VAL A 141 -5.08 -8.74 1.50
C VAL A 141 -3.99 -8.21 0.58
N ALA A 142 -3.81 -8.78 -0.61
CA ALA A 142 -2.86 -8.26 -1.60
C ALA A 142 -3.19 -6.80 -1.99
N LYS A 143 -4.44 -6.51 -2.35
CA LYS A 143 -4.88 -5.16 -2.72
C LYS A 143 -4.76 -4.16 -1.56
N ILE A 144 -5.06 -4.60 -0.33
CA ILE A 144 -4.87 -3.79 0.89
C ILE A 144 -3.40 -3.49 1.09
N ASN A 145 -2.54 -4.51 0.99
CA ASN A 145 -1.11 -4.32 1.14
C ASN A 145 -0.61 -3.35 0.07
N ASP A 146 -0.92 -3.53 -1.21
CA ASP A 146 -0.52 -2.63 -2.30
C ASP A 146 -1.00 -1.17 -2.07
N THR A 147 -2.21 -0.99 -1.55
CA THR A 147 -2.77 0.34 -1.30
C THR A 147 -2.17 1.00 -0.06
N GLU A 148 -1.85 0.22 0.98
CA GLU A 148 -1.08 0.69 2.13
C GLU A 148 0.39 0.95 1.78
N TRP A 149 0.92 0.19 0.82
CA TRP A 149 2.31 0.24 0.37
C TRP A 149 2.71 1.64 -0.12
N GLY A 150 1.80 2.35 -0.78
CA GLY A 150 2.01 3.73 -1.20
C GLY A 150 2.12 4.76 -0.06
N TYR A 151 1.95 4.39 1.21
CA TYR A 151 1.82 5.32 2.34
C TYR A 151 2.80 5.13 3.51
N HIS A 152 3.58 4.05 3.56
CA HIS A 152 4.34 3.72 4.77
C HIS A 152 5.67 4.44 4.93
N VAL A 153 6.30 4.87 3.84
CA VAL A 153 7.52 5.67 3.91
C VAL A 153 7.20 7.11 3.54
N THR A 154 7.30 8.00 4.51
CA THR A 154 7.13 9.44 4.34
C THR A 154 8.48 10.16 4.34
N ALA A 155 8.48 11.42 3.89
CA ALA A 155 9.64 12.29 3.99
C ALA A 155 10.19 12.37 5.43
N ALA A 156 9.31 12.39 6.44
CA ALA A 156 9.71 12.37 7.85
C ALA A 156 10.54 11.13 8.24
N ILE A 157 10.13 9.94 7.77
CA ILE A 157 10.85 8.69 8.05
C ILE A 157 12.21 8.70 7.38
N ILE A 158 12.28 9.15 6.12
CA ILE A 158 13.52 9.25 5.36
C ILE A 158 14.50 10.19 6.05
N ILE A 159 14.06 11.39 6.45
CA ILE A 159 14.91 12.37 7.16
C ILE A 159 15.43 11.78 8.46
N LYS A 160 14.55 11.15 9.26
CA LYS A 160 14.92 10.56 10.55
C LYS A 160 16.00 9.47 10.39
N GLN A 161 15.94 8.67 9.33
CA GLN A 161 16.92 7.62 9.05
C GLN A 161 18.25 8.15 8.50
N LYS A 162 18.20 9.22 7.71
CA LYS A 162 19.37 9.83 7.07
C LYS A 162 20.37 10.40 8.06
N ASN A 163 19.90 10.91 9.21
CA ASN A 163 20.71 11.50 10.28
C ASN A 163 21.81 12.46 9.77
N MET A 164 21.50 13.24 8.73
CA MET A 164 22.36 14.30 8.20
C MET A 164 21.71 15.65 8.48
N GLY A 165 22.49 16.60 8.97
CA GLY A 165 22.06 17.98 9.14
C GLY A 165 21.78 18.66 7.80
N ILE A 166 20.97 19.71 7.85
CA ILE A 166 20.76 20.60 6.70
C ILE A 166 22.03 21.43 6.52
N VAL A 167 22.61 21.36 5.33
CA VAL A 167 23.75 22.20 4.95
C VAL A 167 23.25 23.41 4.17
N THR A 168 23.54 24.60 4.70
CA THR A 168 23.08 25.88 4.15
C THR A 168 24.25 26.80 3.81
N ILE A 169 24.08 27.64 2.80
CA ILE A 169 25.02 28.70 2.41
C ILE A 169 24.32 30.07 2.34
N SER A 170 25.11 31.14 2.38
CA SER A 170 24.62 32.52 2.17
C SER A 170 24.48 32.83 0.67
N PRO A 171 23.48 33.66 0.27
CA PRO A 171 23.38 34.16 -1.11
C PRO A 171 24.59 34.99 -1.55
N GLU A 172 25.30 35.61 -0.61
CA GLU A 172 26.48 36.46 -0.88
C GLU A 172 27.79 35.67 -1.00
N MET A 173 27.76 34.37 -0.67
CA MET A 173 28.92 33.49 -0.86
C MET A 173 29.28 33.45 -2.35
N THR A 174 30.57 33.47 -2.69
CA THR A 174 30.97 33.35 -4.09
C THR A 174 30.61 31.96 -4.62
N SER A 175 30.28 31.89 -5.91
CA SER A 175 29.94 30.62 -6.56
C SER A 175 31.10 29.60 -6.51
N THR A 176 32.35 30.09 -6.52
CA THR A 176 33.55 29.28 -6.31
C THR A 176 33.59 28.67 -4.91
N ASP A 177 33.39 29.47 -3.88
CA ASP A 177 33.46 28.99 -2.49
C ASP A 177 32.28 28.06 -2.18
N ALA A 178 31.09 28.35 -2.72
CA ALA A 178 29.95 27.44 -2.65
C ALA A 178 30.25 26.09 -3.29
N ASN A 179 30.90 26.06 -4.47
CA ASN A 179 31.27 24.80 -5.12
C ASN A 179 32.35 24.03 -4.35
N LYS A 180 33.34 24.72 -3.76
CA LYS A 180 34.34 24.09 -2.88
C LYS A 180 33.69 23.48 -1.64
N PHE A 181 32.88 24.28 -0.94
CA PHE A 181 32.14 23.85 0.24
C PHE A 181 31.26 22.63 -0.05
N ARG A 182 30.54 22.66 -1.17
CA ARG A 182 29.76 21.54 -1.68
C ARG A 182 30.60 20.26 -1.85
N ALA A 183 31.76 20.38 -2.49
CA ALA A 183 32.66 19.26 -2.76
C ALA A 183 33.26 18.67 -1.48
N GLU A 184 33.70 19.53 -0.55
CA GLU A 184 34.25 19.14 0.76
C GLU A 184 33.23 18.35 1.59
N HIS A 185 31.96 18.77 1.57
CA HIS A 185 30.88 18.11 2.31
C HIS A 185 30.27 16.92 1.54
N ARG A 186 30.69 16.68 0.29
CA ARG A 186 30.16 15.62 -0.59
C ARG A 186 28.65 15.70 -0.79
N ILE A 187 28.12 16.90 -1.00
CA ILE A 187 26.67 17.14 -1.15
C ILE A 187 26.37 17.60 -2.58
N GLY A 188 25.27 17.16 -3.17
CA GLY A 188 24.88 17.57 -4.54
C GLY A 188 24.00 18.82 -4.60
N TYR A 189 23.60 19.35 -3.45
CA TYR A 189 22.51 20.31 -3.30
C TYR A 189 22.68 21.15 -2.04
N LEU A 190 22.77 22.46 -2.21
CA LEU A 190 22.93 23.43 -1.13
C LEU A 190 21.66 24.27 -0.99
N MET A 191 21.19 24.41 0.25
CA MET A 191 20.11 25.32 0.59
C MET A 191 20.68 26.73 0.74
N VAL A 192 20.11 27.71 0.06
CA VAL A 192 20.53 29.12 0.19
C VAL A 192 19.59 29.82 1.16
N VAL A 193 20.14 30.37 2.24
CA VAL A 193 19.38 31.04 3.29
C VAL A 193 19.88 32.47 3.48
N ASP A 194 18.95 33.40 3.70
CA ASP A 194 19.30 34.78 4.04
C ASP A 194 19.77 34.93 5.50
N GLU A 195 20.11 36.15 5.89
CA GLU A 195 20.52 36.51 7.26
C GLU A 195 19.45 36.17 8.31
N ASN A 196 18.18 36.15 7.91
CA ASN A 196 17.03 35.79 8.76
C ASN A 196 16.70 34.29 8.73
N LYS A 197 17.59 33.45 8.16
CA LYS A 197 17.41 31.99 8.00
C LYS A 197 16.23 31.59 7.12
N ARG A 198 15.71 32.49 6.29
CA ARG A 198 14.66 32.17 5.32
C ARG A 198 15.29 31.56 4.07
N ILE A 199 14.63 30.56 3.51
CA ILE A 199 15.05 29.94 2.25
C ILE A 199 14.82 30.95 1.13
N VAL A 200 15.89 31.36 0.46
CA VAL A 200 15.85 32.30 -0.67
C VAL A 200 16.21 31.66 -2.00
N GLY A 201 16.68 30.41 -1.96
CA GLY A 201 16.95 29.63 -3.15
C GLY A 201 17.67 28.33 -2.85
N VAL A 202 18.07 27.65 -3.91
CA VAL A 202 18.85 26.42 -3.87
C VAL A 202 19.91 26.42 -4.96
N LEU A 203 21.02 25.74 -4.70
CA LEU A 203 22.11 25.60 -5.64
C LEU A 203 22.51 24.13 -5.80
N SER A 204 22.42 23.63 -7.02
CA SER A 204 22.86 22.28 -7.39
C SER A 204 24.04 22.30 -8.36
N GLU A 205 24.68 21.15 -8.55
CA GLU A 205 25.70 20.96 -9.60
C GLU A 205 25.20 21.39 -10.98
N ARG A 206 23.93 21.10 -11.29
CA ARG A 206 23.32 21.44 -12.57
C ARG A 206 23.25 22.96 -12.74
N ASP A 207 22.93 23.68 -11.67
CA ASP A 207 22.82 25.13 -11.72
C ASP A 207 24.19 25.77 -11.99
N ILE A 208 25.24 25.28 -11.33
CA ILE A 208 26.63 25.71 -11.56
C ILE A 208 27.05 25.44 -13.02
N VAL A 209 26.86 24.21 -13.51
CA VAL A 209 27.23 23.84 -14.89
C VAL A 209 26.46 24.68 -15.91
N ASN A 210 25.15 24.87 -15.69
CA ASN A 210 24.31 25.69 -16.57
C ASN A 210 24.72 27.16 -16.54
N ALA A 211 25.08 27.70 -15.38
CA ALA A 211 25.51 29.09 -15.24
C ALA A 211 26.84 29.33 -15.98
N ILE A 212 27.81 28.43 -15.84
CA ILE A 212 29.08 28.49 -16.58
C ILE A 212 28.83 28.40 -18.09
N SER A 213 27.97 27.47 -18.51
CA SER A 213 27.65 27.30 -19.95
C SER A 213 27.00 28.54 -20.57
N LYS A 214 26.25 29.33 -19.79
CA LYS A 214 25.55 30.53 -20.28
C LYS A 214 26.38 31.80 -20.21
N ASN A 215 27.18 31.94 -19.16
CA ASN A 215 27.83 33.21 -18.81
C ASN A 215 29.37 33.15 -18.85
N GLY A 216 29.95 32.00 -19.16
CA GLY A 216 31.40 31.77 -19.07
C GLY A 216 31.88 31.55 -17.64
N TYR A 217 33.18 31.35 -17.46
CA TYR A 217 33.77 31.00 -16.16
C TYR A 217 33.75 32.15 -15.15
N GLU A 218 33.71 33.41 -15.60
CA GLU A 218 33.67 34.61 -14.75
C GLU A 218 32.46 34.63 -13.79
N ILE A 219 31.38 33.92 -14.12
CA ILE A 219 30.22 33.76 -13.21
C ILE A 219 30.62 33.09 -11.88
N MET A 220 31.72 32.34 -11.85
CA MET A 220 32.20 31.67 -10.64
C MET A 220 32.75 32.66 -9.59
N GLU A 221 33.08 33.88 -9.99
CA GLU A 221 33.47 34.97 -9.08
C GLU A 221 32.26 35.77 -8.55
N LYS A 222 31.08 35.55 -9.14
CA LYS A 222 29.83 36.21 -8.74
C LYS A 222 29.17 35.52 -7.55
N PRO A 223 28.35 36.24 -6.77
CA PRO A 223 27.62 35.67 -5.64
C PRO A 223 26.64 34.59 -6.08
N VAL A 224 26.36 33.64 -5.19
CA VAL A 224 25.42 32.54 -5.41
C VAL A 224 24.02 33.04 -5.79
N SER A 225 23.62 34.22 -5.32
CA SER A 225 22.36 34.88 -5.66
C SER A 225 22.11 35.06 -7.17
N GLU A 226 23.18 35.09 -7.98
CA GLU A 226 23.14 35.24 -9.45
C GLU A 226 22.84 33.91 -10.17
N ILE A 227 23.16 32.79 -9.53
CA ILE A 227 23.07 31.45 -10.16
C ILE A 227 22.13 30.49 -9.45
N MET A 228 21.62 30.84 -8.27
CA MET A 228 20.69 30.01 -7.51
C MET A 228 19.31 29.93 -8.15
N THR A 229 18.65 28.78 -7.98
CA THR A 229 17.23 28.64 -8.31
C THR A 229 16.38 29.22 -7.17
N ARG A 230 15.60 30.27 -7.47
CA ARG A 230 14.74 30.97 -6.50
C ARG A 230 13.40 30.28 -6.25
N ASN A 231 12.82 29.66 -7.28
CA ASN A 231 11.56 28.94 -7.14
C ASN A 231 11.84 27.52 -6.62
N VAL A 232 11.86 27.40 -5.29
CA VAL A 232 12.19 26.15 -4.62
C VAL A 232 10.94 25.28 -4.52
N ILE A 233 10.95 24.15 -5.22
CA ILE A 233 9.89 23.14 -5.10
C ILE A 233 10.17 22.31 -3.84
N THR A 234 9.17 22.24 -2.97
CA THR A 234 9.27 21.59 -1.65
C THR A 234 8.26 20.46 -1.50
N CYS A 235 8.46 19.62 -0.48
CA CYS A 235 7.47 18.64 -0.03
C CYS A 235 7.22 18.79 1.48
N LYS A 236 6.17 18.13 1.97
CA LYS A 236 5.81 18.09 3.39
C LYS A 236 6.31 16.83 4.08
N LEU A 237 6.37 16.85 5.41
CA LEU A 237 6.78 15.70 6.23
C LEU A 237 5.91 14.46 6.01
N ASP A 238 4.63 14.64 5.71
CA ASP A 238 3.63 13.59 5.48
C ASP A 238 3.58 13.11 4.02
N ASP A 239 4.30 13.76 3.10
CA ASP A 239 4.38 13.31 1.72
C ASP A 239 5.06 11.94 1.63
N ASN A 240 4.38 11.01 0.97
CA ASN A 240 4.80 9.62 0.83
C ASN A 240 5.84 9.43 -0.29
N LEU A 241 6.54 8.29 -0.25
CA LEU A 241 7.59 7.91 -1.20
C LEU A 241 7.13 8.00 -2.67
N GLN A 242 5.89 7.59 -2.97
CA GLN A 242 5.32 7.66 -4.32
C GLN A 242 5.23 9.11 -4.83
N LYS A 243 4.72 10.02 -3.99
CA LYS A 243 4.63 11.45 -4.30
C LYS A 243 6.01 12.07 -4.47
N LEU A 244 6.97 11.73 -3.60
CA LEU A 244 8.36 12.19 -3.74
C LEU A 244 8.97 11.74 -5.07
N MET A 245 8.78 10.47 -5.46
CA MET A 245 9.22 9.93 -6.76
C MET A 245 8.58 10.66 -7.94
N SER A 246 7.25 10.81 -7.94
CA SER A 246 6.51 11.49 -9.02
C SER A 246 6.98 12.93 -9.19
N ILE A 247 7.09 13.70 -8.09
CA ILE A 247 7.57 15.07 -8.13
C ILE A 247 9.00 15.15 -8.73
N MET A 248 9.93 14.30 -8.28
CA MET A 248 11.31 14.29 -8.81
C MET A 248 11.35 13.93 -10.30
N THR A 249 10.55 12.96 -10.75
CA THR A 249 10.49 12.53 -12.15
C THR A 249 9.89 13.60 -13.05
N GLU A 250 8.75 14.16 -12.67
CA GLU A 250 8.02 15.16 -13.47
C GLU A 250 8.79 16.46 -13.60
N GLN A 251 9.35 16.93 -12.49
CA GLN A 251 10.05 18.21 -12.42
C GLN A 251 11.56 18.11 -12.74
N ARG A 252 12.06 16.88 -12.98
CA ARG A 252 13.45 16.58 -13.38
C ARG A 252 14.55 17.10 -12.43
N PHE A 253 14.25 17.12 -11.13
CA PHE A 253 15.25 17.38 -10.09
C PHE A 253 15.47 16.15 -9.21
N ARG A 254 16.54 16.20 -8.41
CA ARG A 254 17.01 15.05 -7.62
C ARG A 254 16.99 15.29 -6.11
N HIS A 255 16.51 16.44 -5.68
CA HIS A 255 16.48 16.83 -4.27
C HIS A 255 15.20 17.60 -4.01
N LEU A 256 14.59 17.32 -2.87
CA LEU A 256 13.37 17.94 -2.36
C LEU A 256 13.61 18.44 -0.94
N PRO A 257 13.64 19.76 -0.72
CA PRO A 257 13.55 20.34 0.61
C PRO A 257 12.21 19.97 1.25
N VAL A 258 12.28 19.53 2.50
CA VAL A 258 11.11 19.15 3.28
C VAL A 258 10.79 20.28 4.24
N ILE A 259 9.58 20.81 4.15
CA ILE A 259 9.11 21.93 4.95
C ILE A 259 7.97 21.47 5.86
N ASP A 260 7.96 21.98 7.08
CA ASP A 260 6.80 21.90 7.98
C ASP A 260 6.44 23.32 8.46
N GLY A 261 5.26 23.81 8.06
CA GLY A 261 4.92 25.23 8.17
C GLY A 261 5.90 26.11 7.39
N ASP A 262 6.65 26.95 8.11
CA ASP A 262 7.71 27.81 7.57
C ASP A 262 9.13 27.28 7.87
N GLN A 263 9.24 26.10 8.49
CA GLN A 263 10.52 25.54 8.94
C GLN A 263 11.07 24.50 7.97
N LEU A 264 12.37 24.59 7.70
CA LEU A 264 13.11 23.59 6.95
C LEU A 264 13.45 22.41 7.83
N MET A 265 12.89 21.24 7.51
CA MET A 265 13.06 20.01 8.28
C MET A 265 14.19 19.12 7.75
N GLY A 266 14.54 19.25 6.46
CA GLY A 266 15.56 18.43 5.84
C GLY A 266 15.56 18.52 4.32
N VAL A 267 16.38 17.69 3.68
CA VAL A 267 16.39 17.50 2.23
C VAL A 267 16.38 16.01 1.91
N VAL A 268 15.39 15.58 1.14
CA VAL A 268 15.31 14.23 0.58
C VAL A 268 15.94 14.23 -0.81
N SER A 269 16.94 13.39 -1.03
CA SER A 269 17.57 13.17 -2.33
C SER A 269 16.96 11.98 -3.06
N ILE A 270 17.19 11.89 -4.36
CA ILE A 270 16.84 10.71 -5.16
C ILE A 270 17.51 9.44 -4.63
N GLY A 271 18.73 9.55 -4.07
CA GLY A 271 19.43 8.43 -3.45
C GLY A 271 18.70 7.93 -2.19
N ASP A 272 18.13 8.85 -1.41
CA ASP A 272 17.33 8.50 -0.23
C ASP A 272 16.03 7.79 -0.65
N VAL A 273 15.39 8.27 -1.71
CA VAL A 273 14.18 7.66 -2.30
C VAL A 273 14.47 6.26 -2.84
N VAL A 274 15.57 6.08 -3.57
CA VAL A 274 16.01 4.78 -4.09
C VAL A 274 16.33 3.82 -2.95
N LYS A 275 17.08 4.26 -1.94
CA LYS A 275 17.41 3.45 -0.76
C LYS A 275 16.14 3.01 -0.04
N ALA A 276 15.24 3.94 0.25
CA ALA A 276 13.96 3.64 0.89
C ALA A 276 13.16 2.59 0.09
N ARG A 277 13.18 2.70 -1.24
CA ARG A 277 12.53 1.74 -2.14
C ARG A 277 13.18 0.36 -2.12
N MET A 278 14.50 0.27 -2.08
CA MET A 278 15.21 -1.01 -1.99
C MET A 278 14.94 -1.68 -0.63
N ASP A 279 15.04 -0.93 0.46
CA ASP A 279 14.75 -1.43 1.82
C ASP A 279 13.31 -1.96 1.94
N GLU A 280 12.38 -1.35 1.22
CA GLU A 280 10.99 -1.79 1.11
C GLU A 280 10.87 -3.12 0.36
N LEU A 281 11.40 -3.19 -0.87
CA LEU A 281 11.41 -4.41 -1.69
C LEU A 281 12.07 -5.60 -0.99
N GLU A 282 13.15 -5.37 -0.24
CA GLU A 282 13.80 -6.41 0.55
C GLU A 282 12.92 -6.90 1.71
N LYS A 283 12.12 -6.02 2.32
CA LYS A 283 11.18 -6.40 3.39
C LYS A 283 10.02 -7.22 2.83
N GLU A 284 9.49 -6.86 1.66
CA GLU A 284 8.49 -7.69 0.97
C GLU A 284 9.03 -9.04 0.57
N SER A 285 10.20 -9.07 -0.05
CA SER A 285 10.83 -10.32 -0.46
C SER A 285 10.94 -11.23 0.76
N ARG A 286 11.47 -10.73 1.89
CA ARG A 286 11.52 -11.48 3.15
C ARG A 286 10.14 -11.91 3.66
N ALA A 287 9.15 -11.03 3.62
CA ALA A 287 7.79 -11.36 4.08
C ALA A 287 7.12 -12.44 3.21
N MET A 288 7.31 -12.39 1.89
CA MET A 288 6.81 -13.38 0.94
C MET A 288 7.51 -14.73 1.11
N HIS A 289 8.85 -14.73 1.26
CA HIS A 289 9.61 -15.94 1.59
C HIS A 289 9.12 -16.57 2.90
N ASN A 290 8.92 -15.77 3.94
CA ASN A 290 8.38 -16.26 5.22
C ASN A 290 6.95 -16.79 5.08
N TYR A 291 6.09 -16.12 4.30
CA TYR A 291 4.73 -16.60 4.04
C TYR A 291 4.70 -17.95 3.32
N ILE A 292 5.53 -18.12 2.28
CA ILE A 292 5.66 -19.39 1.56
C ILE A 292 6.17 -20.48 2.50
N LYS A 293 7.17 -20.17 3.33
CA LYS A 293 7.73 -21.07 4.34
C LYS A 293 6.66 -21.52 5.34
N ASP A 294 5.91 -20.57 5.90
CA ASP A 294 4.84 -20.83 6.87
C ASP A 294 3.66 -21.60 6.25
N ARG A 295 3.31 -21.30 4.99
CA ARG A 295 2.24 -21.99 4.26
C ARG A 295 2.63 -23.44 4.00
N ARG A 296 3.84 -23.65 3.47
CA ARG A 296 4.37 -24.99 3.19
C ARG A 296 4.49 -25.81 4.46
N TRP A 297 4.95 -25.21 5.56
CA TRP A 297 4.95 -25.85 6.88
C TRP A 297 3.57 -26.26 7.36
N ARG A 298 2.56 -25.37 7.20
CA ARG A 298 1.17 -25.68 7.54
C ARG A 298 0.63 -26.84 6.71
N GLU A 299 0.88 -26.85 5.40
CA GLU A 299 0.46 -27.95 4.50
C GLU A 299 1.14 -29.28 4.87
N LEU A 300 2.45 -29.27 5.14
CA LEU A 300 3.20 -30.43 5.65
C LEU A 300 2.64 -30.93 6.98
N SER A 301 2.39 -30.03 7.94
CA SER A 301 1.85 -30.40 9.26
C SER A 301 0.46 -31.07 9.20
N LEU A 302 -0.33 -30.76 8.16
CA LEU A 302 -1.62 -31.39 7.89
C LEU A 302 -1.49 -32.77 7.24
N GLN A 303 -0.41 -33.01 6.47
CA GLN A 303 -0.19 -34.27 5.76
C GLN A 303 0.49 -35.34 6.62
N ILE A 304 1.52 -34.97 7.39
CA ILE A 304 2.39 -35.92 8.12
C ILE A 304 2.30 -35.78 9.66
N GLY A 305 1.44 -34.88 10.15
CA GLY A 305 1.30 -34.59 11.58
C GLY A 305 2.42 -33.70 12.14
N ARG A 306 2.17 -33.04 13.27
CA ARG A 306 3.07 -32.01 13.84
C ARG A 306 4.50 -32.51 14.13
N GLY A 307 4.66 -33.78 14.51
CA GLY A 307 5.97 -34.37 14.82
C GLY A 307 6.84 -34.64 13.58
N GLY A 308 6.25 -35.07 12.46
CA GLY A 308 6.97 -35.27 11.20
C GLY A 308 7.31 -33.95 10.52
N ALA A 309 6.41 -32.96 10.58
CA ALA A 309 6.61 -31.66 9.94
C ALA A 309 7.70 -30.80 10.60
N ALA A 310 8.00 -30.99 11.89
CA ALA A 310 9.10 -30.30 12.56
C ALA A 310 10.47 -30.73 12.02
N ALA A 311 10.70 -32.05 11.86
CA ALA A 311 11.96 -32.61 11.35
C ALA A 311 12.22 -32.28 9.87
N GLU A 312 11.15 -32.01 9.09
CA GLU A 312 11.26 -31.62 7.68
C GLU A 312 11.41 -30.09 7.51
N TYR A 313 10.90 -29.30 8.45
CA TYR A 313 11.07 -27.84 8.50
C TYR A 313 12.53 -27.43 8.77
N ASP A 314 13.20 -28.12 9.69
CA ASP A 314 14.62 -27.86 10.00
C ASP A 314 15.56 -28.19 8.82
N LYS A 315 15.16 -29.11 7.93
CA LYS A 315 15.90 -29.41 6.69
C LYS A 315 15.76 -28.28 5.66
N LEU A 316 14.59 -27.63 5.60
CA LEU A 316 14.32 -26.48 4.73
C LEU A 316 15.12 -25.24 5.11
N ASP A 317 15.48 -25.07 6.39
CA ASP A 317 16.30 -23.93 6.86
C ASP A 317 17.77 -24.01 6.39
N ASN A 318 18.24 -25.20 5.99
CA ASN A 318 19.64 -25.45 5.61
C ASN A 318 19.86 -25.57 4.08
N THR A 319 18.85 -25.32 3.24
CA THR A 319 18.93 -25.60 1.78
C THR A 319 18.65 -24.37 0.89
N ILE A 320 18.45 -23.17 1.45
CA ILE A 320 18.25 -21.89 0.73
C ILE A 320 19.20 -20.85 1.29
#